data_AF-A0A1U7D0W6-F1
#
_entry.id   AF-A0A1U7D0W6-F1
#
_cell.length_a   1.000
_cell.length_b   1.000
_cell.length_c   1.000
_cell.angle_alpha   90.00
_cell.angle_beta   90.00
_cell.angle_gamma   90.00
#
_symmetry.space_group_name_H-M   'P 1'
#
loop_
_entity.id
_entity.type
_entity.pdbx_description
1 polymer ?
#
loop_
_entity_poly.entity_id
_entity_poly.type
_entity_poly.pdbx_seq_one_letter_code
_entity_poly.pdbx_strand_id
1 'polypeptide(L)' 'MQVIAAEIWSGWLRGAFRRPEDVASFFGVRNSTAWNWWNAASRPTADKVMIAVLEAPGFLEHLTASVTADARRVA' A
#
# COMPACT_ATOMS: atom_id res chain seq x y z
N MET A 1 -15.12 -1.38 2.29
CA MET A 1 -13.97 -1.32 3.23
C MET A 1 -12.74 -2.13 2.77
N GLN A 2 -12.86 -3.38 2.28
CA GLN A 2 -11.71 -4.17 1.77
C GLN A 2 -11.07 -3.60 0.49
N VAL A 3 -11.88 -3.08 -0.46
CA VAL A 3 -11.42 -2.51 -1.73
C VAL A 3 -10.57 -1.25 -1.52
N ILE A 4 -11.04 -0.33 -0.69
CA ILE A 4 -10.34 0.93 -0.35
C ILE A 4 -8.93 0.65 0.21
N ALA A 5 -8.78 -0.38 1.06
CA ALA A 5 -7.47 -0.71 1.62
C ALA A 5 -6.46 -1.16 0.54
N ALA A 6 -6.90 -1.90 -0.47
CA ALA A 6 -6.04 -2.34 -1.57
C ALA A 6 -5.64 -1.16 -2.47
N GLU A 7 -6.56 -0.22 -2.72
CA GLU A 7 -6.32 0.99 -3.52
C GLU A 7 -5.35 1.94 -2.82
N ILE A 8 -5.55 2.21 -1.53
CA ILE A 8 -4.64 3.06 -0.73
C ILE A 8 -3.24 2.48 -0.76
N TRP A 9 -3.11 1.17 -0.54
CA TRP A 9 -1.83 0.48 -0.55
C TRP A 9 -1.15 0.52 -1.92
N SER A 10 -1.89 0.20 -2.98
CA SER A 10 -1.40 0.28 -4.36
C SER A 10 -0.92 1.67 -4.72
N GLY A 11 -1.68 2.70 -4.36
CA GLY A 11 -1.33 4.10 -4.60
C GLY A 11 -0.02 4.48 -3.94
N TRP A 12 0.18 4.10 -2.67
CA TRP A 12 1.44 4.34 -1.97
C TRP A 12 2.60 3.60 -2.63
N LEU A 13 2.45 2.30 -2.93
CA LEU A 13 3.51 1.49 -3.52
C LEU A 13 4.02 2.08 -4.84
N ARG A 14 3.11 2.57 -5.69
CA ARG A 14 3.45 3.22 -6.97
C ARG A 14 4.17 4.56 -6.81
N GLY A 15 4.01 5.22 -5.67
CA GLY A 15 4.74 6.44 -5.32
C GLY A 15 6.08 6.18 -4.64
N ALA A 16 6.17 5.14 -3.81
CA ALA A 16 7.36 4.83 -3.00
C ALA A 16 8.38 3.93 -3.72
N PHE A 17 7.96 3.13 -4.70
CA PHE A 17 8.82 2.16 -5.40
C PHE A 17 8.77 2.37 -6.91
N ARG A 18 9.83 1.96 -7.61
CA ARG A 18 9.92 2.11 -9.07
C ARG A 18 9.14 1.04 -9.83
N ARG A 19 9.04 -0.17 -9.27
CA ARG A 19 8.41 -1.34 -9.90
C ARG A 19 7.98 -2.39 -8.85
N PRO A 20 7.07 -3.32 -9.20
CA PRO A 20 6.60 -4.36 -8.28
C PRO A 20 7.70 -5.27 -7.73
N GLU A 21 8.78 -5.50 -8.47
CA GLU A 21 9.89 -6.35 -8.03
C GLU A 21 10.62 -5.74 -6.84
N ASP A 22 10.75 -4.40 -6.78
CA ASP A 22 11.37 -3.71 -5.66
C ASP A 22 10.49 -3.85 -4.40
N VAL A 23 9.16 -3.87 -4.57
CA VAL A 23 8.19 -4.17 -3.50
C VAL A 23 8.35 -5.61 -3.00
N ALA A 24 8.52 -6.57 -3.92
CA ALA A 24 8.72 -7.98 -3.57
C ALA A 24 9.99 -8.16 -2.72
N SER A 25 11.09 -7.52 -3.13
CA SER A 25 12.35 -7.51 -2.39
C SER A 25 12.21 -6.84 -1.03
N PHE A 26 11.64 -5.64 -0.96
CA PHE A 26 11.50 -4.90 0.29
C PHE A 26 10.67 -5.64 1.34
N PHE A 27 9.51 -6.19 0.93
CA PHE A 27 8.63 -6.89 1.86
C PHE A 27 8.96 -8.37 2.06
N GLY A 28 9.94 -8.91 1.34
CA GLY A 28 10.28 -10.34 1.37
C GLY A 28 9.10 -11.24 0.97
N VAL A 29 8.41 -10.89 -0.12
CA VAL A 29 7.26 -11.65 -0.63
C VAL A 29 7.49 -12.16 -2.06
N ARG A 30 6.62 -13.06 -2.53
CA ARG A 30 6.66 -13.51 -3.92
C ARG A 30 6.31 -12.37 -4.89
N ASN A 31 6.89 -12.40 -6.09
CA ASN A 31 6.57 -11.44 -7.15
C ASN A 31 5.07 -11.36 -7.46
N SER A 32 4.36 -12.49 -7.47
CA SER A 32 2.90 -12.48 -7.69
C SER A 32 2.13 -11.70 -6.61
N THR A 33 2.57 -11.78 -5.35
CA THR A 33 1.99 -10.99 -4.25
C THR A 33 2.24 -9.50 -4.47
N ALA A 34 3.47 -9.12 -4.82
CA ALA A 34 3.80 -7.73 -5.09
C ALA A 34 3.01 -7.18 -6.29
N TRP A 35 2.85 -7.94 -7.36
CA TRP A 35 2.00 -7.58 -8.50
C TRP A 35 0.53 -7.43 -8.12
N ASN A 36 -0.01 -8.31 -7.28
CA ASN A 36 -1.38 -8.20 -6.79
C ASN A 36 -1.58 -6.91 -5.97
N TRP A 37 -0.64 -6.59 -5.08
CA TRP A 37 -0.68 -5.34 -4.31
C TRP A 37 -0.52 -4.11 -5.20
N TRP A 38 0.42 -4.15 -6.14
CA TRP A 38 0.67 -3.08 -7.08
C TRP A 38 -0.56 -2.73 -7.93
N ASN A 39 -1.40 -3.71 -8.23
CA ASN A 39 -2.63 -3.56 -9.02
C ASN A 39 -3.90 -3.46 -8.17
N ALA A 40 -3.79 -3.29 -6.85
CA ALA A 40 -4.92 -3.26 -5.92
C ALA A 40 -5.83 -4.52 -5.98
N ALA A 41 -5.31 -5.64 -6.48
CA ALA A 41 -6.04 -6.91 -6.53
C ALA A 41 -6.17 -7.57 -5.15
N SER A 42 -5.25 -7.25 -4.25
CA SER A 42 -5.34 -7.64 -2.84
C SER A 42 -4.68 -6.59 -1.95
N ARG A 43 -5.05 -6.64 -0.67
CA ARG A 43 -4.45 -5.80 0.38
C ARG A 43 -3.29 -6.52 1.07
N PRO A 44 -2.38 -5.78 1.72
CA PRO A 44 -1.36 -6.38 2.58
C PRO A 44 -2.00 -6.96 3.86
N THR A 45 -1.26 -7.83 4.52
CA THR A 45 -1.49 -8.23 5.91
C THR A 45 -0.92 -7.18 6.88
N ALA A 46 -1.35 -7.22 8.15
CA ALA A 46 -0.99 -6.20 9.13
C ALA A 46 0.52 -6.13 9.42
N ASP A 47 1.24 -7.25 9.37
CA ASP A 47 2.70 -7.29 9.50
C ASP A 47 3.40 -6.49 8.39
N LYS A 48 2.87 -6.51 7.17
CA LYS A 48 3.43 -5.77 6.02
C LYS A 48 3.14 -4.28 6.13
N VAL A 49 1.98 -3.93 6.68
CA VAL A 49 1.68 -2.54 7.06
C VAL A 49 2.66 -2.05 8.14
N MET A 50 2.98 -2.89 9.13
CA MET A 50 3.95 -2.53 10.18
C MET A 50 5.35 -2.30 9.61
N ILE A 51 5.80 -3.14 8.67
CA ILE A 51 7.08 -2.92 7.97
C ILE A 51 7.07 -1.58 7.24
N ALA A 52 6.02 -1.25 6.49
CA ALA A 52 5.93 0.05 5.81
C ALA A 52 5.99 1.23 6.79
N VAL A 53 5.30 1.14 7.94
CA VAL A 53 5.32 2.20 8.96
C VAL A 53 6.71 2.38 9.56
N LEU A 54 7.45 1.30 9.81
CA LEU A 54 8.75 1.37 10.50
C LEU A 54 9.92 1.64 9.56
N GLU A 55 9.86 1.16 8.32
CA GLU A 55 11.01 1.07 7.42
C GLU A 55 10.86 1.90 6.15
N ALA A 56 9.67 2.42 5.85
CA ALA A 56 9.45 3.23 4.66
C ALA A 56 8.88 4.63 5.00
N PRO A 57 9.63 5.71 4.75
CA PRO A 57 9.14 7.06 4.99
C PRO A 57 7.90 7.35 4.11
N GLY A 58 6.94 8.12 4.64
CA GLY A 58 5.81 8.61 3.87
C GLY A 58 4.55 7.72 3.86
N PHE A 59 4.60 6.50 4.41
CA PHE A 59 3.42 5.62 4.39
C PHE A 59 2.29 6.13 5.28
N LEU A 60 2.60 6.59 6.51
CA LEU A 60 1.58 7.11 7.42
C LEU A 60 0.94 8.39 6.85
N GLU A 61 1.75 9.28 6.28
CA GLU A 61 1.29 10.51 5.64
C GLU A 61 0.33 10.21 4.47
N HIS A 62 0.69 9.23 3.62
CA HIS A 62 -0.17 8.78 2.53
C HIS A 62 -1.49 8.18 3.04
N LEU A 63 -1.43 7.35 4.08
CA LEU A 63 -2.60 6.72 4.67
C LEU A 63 -3.57 7.77 5.23
N THR A 64 -3.06 8.72 6.03
CA THR A 64 -3.85 9.82 6.59
C THR A 64 -4.48 10.69 5.51
N ALA A 65 -3.72 11.05 4.48
CA ALA A 65 -4.22 11.83 3.35
C ALA A 65 -5.35 11.10 2.62
N SER A 66 -5.17 9.79 2.37
CA SER A 66 -6.13 8.97 1.65
C SER A 66 -7.44 8.78 2.43
N VAL A 67 -7.36 8.51 3.73
CA VAL A 67 -8.56 8.37 4.60
C VAL A 67 -9.31 9.69 4.70
N THR A 68 -8.60 10.82 4.80
CA THR A 68 -9.22 12.15 4.84
C THR A 68 -9.95 12.47 3.53
N ALA A 69 -9.35 12.13 2.40
CA ALA A 69 -9.97 12.33 1.08
C ALA A 69 -11.21 11.43 0.89
N ASP A 70 -11.17 10.19 1.37
CA ASP A 70 -12.31 9.27 1.31
C ASP A 70 -13.49 9.75 2.17
N ALA A 71 -13.23 10.17 3.41
CA ALA A 71 -14.25 10.73 4.30
C ALA A 71 -14.99 11.93 3.68
N ARG A 72 -14.30 12.76 2.89
CA ARG A 72 -14.90 13.90 2.17
C ARG A 72 -15.75 13.48 0.97
N ARG A 73 -15.56 12.30 0.39
CA ARG A 73 -16.41 11.81 -0.73
C ARG A 73 -17.75 11.25 -0.25
N VAL A 74 -17.83 10.84 1.01
CA VAL A 74 -19.02 10.20 1.59
C VAL A 74 -19.92 11.21 2.34
N ALA A 75 -19.41 12.41 2.63
CA ALA A 75 -20.14 13.52 3.25
C ALA A 75 -20.83 14.42 2.20
#